data_AF-A0A561DRK5-F1
#
_entry.id   AF-A0A561DRK5-F1
#
_cell.length_a   1.000
_cell.length_b   1.000
_cell.length_c   1.000
_cell.angle_alpha   90.00
_cell.angle_beta   90.00
_cell.angle_gamma   90.00
#
_symmetry.space_group_name_H-M   'P 1'
#
loop_
_entity.id
_entity.type
_entity.pdbx_description
1 polymer ?
#
loop_
_entity_poly.entity_id
_entity_poly.type
_entity_poly.pdbx_seq_one_letter_code
_entity_poly.pdbx_strand_id
1 'polypeptide(L)'
;MYKYAVNEGIISSNPFNRISLLKEQKPMIKTYSTEDIKKIINFFNGKDFLSIRNKTMMMTFIETGIRSSELRNIRVNDVFEDSIRILGKGNKVRFVAISLPLRKQMIRYQRARNSLLGDKNCEWYFISNTGKYLKLGAMKHIIEKLYKLNLPVQPTFHNFRRFYAQQM
;
A
#
# COMPACT_ATOMS: atom_id res chain seq x y z
N MET A 1 -27.19 0.63 18.88
CA MET A 1 -27.63 0.72 20.29
C MET A 1 -29.12 1.06 20.40
N TYR A 2 -29.61 2.19 19.90
CA TYR A 2 -31.05 2.53 19.96
C TYR A 2 -31.98 1.59 19.17
N LYS A 3 -31.57 1.08 18.00
CA LYS A 3 -32.34 0.06 17.26
C LYS A 3 -32.56 -1.23 18.06
N TYR A 4 -31.60 -1.62 18.89
CA TYR A 4 -31.71 -2.80 19.74
C TYR A 4 -32.72 -2.56 20.86
N ALA A 5 -32.66 -1.41 21.53
CA ALA A 5 -33.59 -1.06 22.60
C ALA A 5 -35.05 -0.89 22.12
N VAL A 6 -35.28 -0.53 20.85
CA VAL A 6 -36.63 -0.55 20.24
C VAL A 6 -37.10 -1.98 19.99
N ASN A 7 -36.22 -2.85 19.48
CA ASN A 7 -36.56 -4.26 19.22
C ASN A 7 -36.85 -5.05 20.51
N GLU A 8 -36.16 -4.73 21.60
CA GLU A 8 -36.37 -5.31 22.92
C GLU A 8 -37.52 -4.65 23.71
N GLY A 9 -38.25 -3.69 23.10
CA GLY A 9 -39.39 -3.02 23.73
C GLY A 9 -39.05 -2.06 24.88
N ILE A 10 -37.76 -1.79 25.13
CA ILE A 10 -37.27 -0.90 26.18
C ILE A 10 -37.63 0.57 25.88
N ILE A 11 -37.73 0.92 24.59
CA ILE A 11 -38.19 2.24 24.12
C ILE A 11 -39.20 2.10 22.98
N SER A 12 -40.26 2.89 23.02
CA SER A 12 -41.41 2.80 22.08
C SER A 12 -41.09 3.29 20.66
N SER A 13 -40.08 4.14 20.49
CA SER A 13 -39.61 4.56 19.17
C SER A 13 -38.18 5.09 19.23
N ASN A 14 -37.46 4.99 18.12
CA ASN A 14 -36.10 5.51 18.01
C ASN A 14 -36.13 7.06 17.90
N PRO A 15 -35.57 7.81 18.87
CA PRO A 15 -35.59 9.28 18.86
C PRO A 15 -34.83 9.89 17.68
N PHE A 16 -33.98 9.12 16.99
CA PHE A 16 -33.23 9.54 15.81
C PHE A 16 -33.98 9.37 14.49
N ASN A 17 -35.20 8.83 14.49
CA ASN A 17 -35.98 8.62 13.26
C ASN A 17 -36.37 9.92 12.53
N ARG A 18 -36.35 11.07 13.23
CA ARG A 18 -36.63 12.39 12.66
C ARG A 18 -35.39 13.15 12.21
N ILE A 19 -34.19 12.60 12.40
CA ILE A 19 -32.96 13.22 11.92
C ILE A 19 -32.71 12.74 10.50
N SER A 20 -33.15 13.53 9.52
CA SER A 20 -32.69 13.36 8.15
C SER A 20 -31.18 13.64 8.11
N LEU A 21 -30.40 12.67 7.65
CA LEU A 21 -28.99 12.90 7.32
C LEU A 21 -28.93 14.06 6.32
N LEU A 22 -28.34 15.18 6.73
CA LEU A 22 -27.98 16.25 5.80
C LEU A 22 -27.13 15.59 4.69
N LYS A 23 -27.56 15.74 3.44
CA LYS A 23 -26.74 15.36 2.28
C LYS A 23 -25.54 16.29 2.27
N GLU A 24 -24.48 15.91 2.98
CA GLU A 24 -23.17 16.54 2.81
C GLU A 24 -22.77 16.34 1.36
N GLN A 25 -22.42 17.44 0.69
CA GLN A 25 -21.80 17.38 -0.63
C GLN A 25 -20.54 16.55 -0.47
N LYS A 26 -20.50 15.35 -1.07
CA LYS A 26 -19.31 14.50 -1.06
C LYS A 26 -18.17 15.34 -1.64
N PRO A 27 -17.14 15.72 -0.86
CA PRO A 27 -16.06 16.52 -1.40
C PRO A 27 -15.44 15.73 -2.55
N MET A 28 -15.20 16.41 -3.68
CA MET A 28 -14.49 15.80 -4.80
C MET A 28 -13.10 15.42 -4.29
N ILE A 29 -12.90 14.13 -4.06
CA ILE A 29 -11.66 13.60 -3.50
C ILE A 29 -10.58 13.81 -4.57
N LYS A 30 -9.69 14.77 -4.33
CA LYS A 30 -8.48 14.95 -5.15
C LYS A 30 -7.68 13.65 -5.11
N THR A 31 -7.24 13.18 -6.26
CA THR A 31 -6.37 12.01 -6.41
C THR A 31 -5.10 12.37 -7.19
N TYR A 32 -4.15 11.44 -7.25
CA TYR A 32 -2.88 11.69 -7.93
C TYR A 32 -3.08 11.79 -9.44
N SER A 33 -2.40 12.75 -10.07
CA SER A 33 -2.19 12.74 -11.51
C SER A 33 -1.12 11.72 -11.90
N THR A 34 -1.02 11.40 -13.20
CA THR A 34 0.08 10.59 -13.75
C THR A 34 1.45 11.22 -13.48
N GLU A 35 1.51 12.56 -13.49
CA GLU A 35 2.72 13.34 -13.21
C GLU A 35 3.13 13.22 -11.73
N ASP A 36 2.16 13.24 -10.81
CA ASP A 36 2.43 13.05 -9.38
C ASP A 36 2.99 11.66 -9.09
N ILE A 37 2.43 10.62 -9.72
CA ILE A 37 2.96 9.25 -9.62
C ILE A 37 4.39 9.17 -10.13
N LYS A 38 4.68 9.79 -11.29
CA LYS A 38 6.04 9.86 -11.81
C LYS A 38 6.98 10.56 -10.83
N LYS A 39 6.57 11.67 -10.22
CA LYS A 39 7.36 12.37 -9.18
C LYS A 39 7.64 11.47 -7.97
N ILE A 40 6.63 10.77 -7.46
CA ILE A 40 6.77 9.83 -6.33
C ILE A 40 7.78 8.72 -6.67
N ILE A 41 7.65 8.10 -7.84
CA ILE A 41 8.54 7.01 -8.27
C ILE A 41 9.97 7.53 -8.48
N ASN A 42 10.13 8.72 -9.05
CA ASN A 42 11.42 9.33 -9.34
C ASN A 42 12.11 9.94 -8.12
N PHE A 43 11.39 10.19 -7.03
CA PHE A 43 11.98 10.67 -5.78
C PHE A 43 13.00 9.67 -5.20
N PHE A 44 12.82 8.37 -5.46
CA PHE A 44 13.73 7.30 -5.03
C PHE A 44 14.67 6.81 -6.15
N ASN A 45 15.33 7.74 -6.85
CA ASN A 45 16.20 7.42 -8.01
C ASN A 45 17.66 7.05 -7.68
N GLY A 46 18.01 6.90 -6.40
CA GLY A 46 19.36 6.49 -5.98
C GLY A 46 19.76 5.09 -6.44
N LYS A 47 21.06 4.81 -6.37
CA LYS A 47 21.66 3.50 -6.70
C LYS A 47 21.86 2.60 -5.47
N ASP A 48 21.72 3.16 -4.27
CA ASP A 48 21.85 2.43 -3.01
C ASP A 48 20.65 1.49 -2.77
N PHE A 49 20.86 0.52 -1.89
CA PHE A 49 19.84 -0.48 -1.54
C PHE A 49 18.53 0.14 -1.07
N LEU A 50 18.57 1.20 -0.24
CA LEU A 50 17.37 1.82 0.29
C LEU A 50 16.57 2.50 -0.81
N SER A 51 17.22 3.24 -1.71
CA SER A 51 16.55 3.86 -2.86
C SER A 51 15.90 2.81 -3.77
N ILE A 52 16.64 1.76 -4.15
CA ILE A 52 16.12 0.67 -4.99
C ILE A 52 14.91 0.00 -4.32
N ARG A 53 15.03 -0.34 -3.03
CA ARG A 53 13.95 -0.95 -2.26
C ARG A 53 12.73 -0.04 -2.21
N ASN A 54 12.91 1.23 -1.82
CA ASN A 54 11.81 2.17 -1.64
C ASN A 54 11.08 2.43 -2.95
N LYS A 55 11.81 2.58 -4.06
CA LYS A 55 11.22 2.70 -5.40
C LYS A 55 10.38 1.47 -5.77
N THR A 56 10.92 0.28 -5.53
CA THR A 56 10.22 -0.99 -5.80
C THR A 56 8.95 -1.12 -4.96
N MET A 57 9.02 -0.79 -3.67
CA MET A 57 7.85 -0.77 -2.78
C MET A 57 6.79 0.20 -3.28
N MET A 58 7.19 1.41 -3.69
CA MET A 58 6.26 2.42 -4.17
C MET A 58 5.58 2.01 -5.47
N MET A 59 6.33 1.49 -6.45
CA MET A 59 5.76 0.96 -7.69
C MET A 59 4.79 -0.18 -7.37
N THR A 60 5.17 -1.10 -6.48
CA THR A 60 4.28 -2.21 -6.06
C THR A 60 2.99 -1.66 -5.44
N PHE A 61 3.06 -0.69 -4.51
CA PHE A 61 1.86 -0.11 -3.90
C PHE A 61 0.92 0.54 -4.90
N ILE A 62 1.48 1.33 -5.83
CA ILE A 62 0.72 2.13 -6.78
C ILE A 62 0.08 1.21 -7.83
N GLU A 63 0.81 0.22 -8.33
CA GLU A 63 0.32 -0.67 -9.40
C GLU A 63 -0.57 -1.82 -8.90
N THR A 64 -0.50 -2.19 -7.63
CA THR A 64 -1.28 -3.33 -7.10
C THR A 64 -2.37 -2.94 -6.10
N GLY A 65 -2.32 -1.71 -5.56
CA GLY A 65 -3.28 -1.22 -4.57
C GLY A 65 -3.30 -2.01 -3.25
N ILE A 66 -2.23 -2.73 -2.92
CA ILE A 66 -2.21 -3.65 -1.77
C ILE A 66 -2.11 -2.90 -0.43
N ARG A 67 -2.53 -3.55 0.65
CA ARG A 67 -2.41 -2.97 2.00
C ARG A 67 -0.95 -2.97 2.46
N SER A 68 -0.63 -2.07 3.38
CA SER A 68 0.72 -2.00 3.96
C SER A 68 1.10 -3.24 4.77
N SER A 69 0.14 -3.93 5.38
CA SER A 69 0.37 -5.24 5.99
C SER A 69 0.66 -6.32 4.95
N GLU A 70 -0.11 -6.35 3.87
CA GLU A 70 0.04 -7.30 2.76
C GLU A 70 1.43 -7.17 2.12
N LEU A 71 1.87 -5.94 1.80
CA LEU A 71 3.17 -5.69 1.17
C LEU A 71 4.35 -6.23 2.01
N ARG A 72 4.33 -6.01 3.32
CA ARG A 72 5.42 -6.46 4.20
C ARG A 72 5.45 -7.96 4.41
N ASN A 73 4.32 -8.62 4.19
CA ASN A 73 4.17 -10.04 4.39
C ASN A 73 4.33 -10.86 3.10
N ILE A 74 4.71 -10.22 1.98
CA ILE A 74 5.07 -10.93 0.75
C ILE A 74 6.33 -11.76 1.01
N ARG A 75 6.27 -13.05 0.72
CA ARG A 75 7.45 -13.94 0.77
C ARG A 75 8.13 -13.98 -0.59
N VAL A 76 9.39 -14.40 -0.61
CA VAL A 76 10.14 -14.59 -1.87
C VAL A 76 9.40 -15.55 -2.81
N ASN A 77 8.82 -16.62 -2.26
CA ASN A 77 8.08 -17.62 -3.04
C ASN A 77 6.68 -17.16 -3.48
N ASP A 78 6.22 -15.98 -3.04
CA ASP A 78 4.96 -15.38 -3.48
C ASP A 78 5.16 -14.49 -4.73
N VAL A 79 6.39 -14.26 -5.19
CA VAL A 79 6.72 -13.43 -6.35
C VAL A 79 7.05 -14.31 -7.56
N PHE A 80 6.20 -14.22 -8.58
CA PHE A 80 6.32 -14.99 -9.82
C PHE A 80 6.84 -14.12 -10.98
N GLU A 81 6.90 -14.70 -12.19
CA GLU A 81 7.25 -13.99 -13.42
C GLU A 81 6.38 -12.74 -13.61
N ASP A 82 5.07 -12.98 -13.72
CA ASP A 82 4.09 -11.99 -14.17
C ASP A 82 3.08 -11.65 -13.07
N SER A 83 3.21 -12.21 -11.87
CA SER A 83 2.25 -11.98 -10.79
C SER A 83 2.85 -12.04 -9.39
N ILE A 84 2.16 -11.42 -8.43
CA ILE A 84 2.43 -11.54 -7.00
C ILE A 84 1.24 -12.21 -6.33
N ARG A 85 1.48 -13.27 -5.56
CA ARG A 85 0.49 -13.91 -4.70
C ARG A 85 0.36 -13.12 -3.41
N ILE A 86 -0.87 -12.76 -3.05
CA ILE A 86 -1.15 -11.90 -1.91
C ILE A 86 -2.17 -12.55 -1.00
N LEU A 87 -1.81 -12.66 0.28
CA LEU A 87 -2.66 -13.19 1.34
C LEU A 87 -3.51 -12.05 1.91
N GLY A 88 -4.82 -12.09 1.64
CA GLY A 88 -5.80 -11.13 2.13
C GLY A 88 -6.46 -11.53 3.46
N LYS A 89 -7.50 -10.79 3.85
CA LYS A 89 -8.29 -11.07 5.06
C LYS A 89 -8.96 -12.45 4.95
N GLY A 90 -8.88 -13.24 6.01
CA GLY A 90 -9.45 -14.60 6.07
C GLY A 90 -8.68 -15.62 5.25
N ASN A 91 -7.36 -15.44 5.09
CA ASN A 91 -6.47 -16.31 4.30
C ASN A 91 -6.87 -16.47 2.83
N LYS A 92 -7.70 -15.57 2.30
CA LYS A 92 -8.04 -15.56 0.88
C LYS A 92 -6.83 -15.14 0.05
N VAL A 93 -6.47 -15.97 -0.91
CA VAL A 93 -5.35 -15.72 -1.83
C VAL A 93 -5.87 -14.98 -3.06
N ARG A 94 -5.11 -14.00 -3.54
CA ARG A 94 -5.30 -13.40 -4.88
C ARG A 94 -3.97 -13.25 -5.58
N PHE A 95 -3.98 -13.33 -6.90
CA PHE A 95 -2.83 -13.01 -7.75
C PHE A 95 -3.04 -11.62 -8.33
N VAL A 96 -1.99 -10.80 -8.29
CA VAL A 96 -1.99 -9.47 -8.92
C VAL A 96 -0.93 -9.46 -10.00
N ALA A 97 -1.33 -9.08 -11.22
CA ALA A 97 -0.42 -8.99 -12.36
C ALA A 97 0.65 -7.91 -12.15
N ILE A 98 1.84 -8.14 -12.70
CA ILE A 98 3.00 -7.26 -12.64
C ILE A 98 3.22 -6.65 -14.02
N SER A 99 3.38 -5.32 -14.09
CA SER A 99 3.76 -4.65 -15.34
C SER A 99 5.24 -4.89 -15.68
N LEU A 100 5.62 -4.79 -16.97
CA LEU A 100 7.02 -4.88 -17.39
C LEU A 100 7.95 -3.88 -16.66
N PRO A 101 7.58 -2.60 -16.44
CA PRO A 101 8.37 -1.67 -15.63
C PRO A 101 8.59 -2.15 -14.19
N LEU A 102 7.53 -2.62 -13.52
CA LEU A 102 7.62 -3.14 -12.16
C LEU A 102 8.49 -4.39 -12.09
N ARG A 103 8.34 -5.31 -13.04
CA ARG A 103 9.19 -6.52 -13.18
C ARG A 103 10.66 -6.16 -13.27
N LYS A 104 11.04 -5.23 -14.15
CA LYS A 104 12.43 -4.75 -14.28
C LYS A 104 12.97 -4.19 -12.96
N GLN A 105 12.16 -3.40 -12.26
CA GLN A 105 12.54 -2.83 -10.98
C GLN A 105 12.64 -3.89 -9.87
N MET A 106 11.74 -4.88 -9.86
CA MET A 106 11.77 -6.02 -8.93
C MET A 106 13.01 -6.89 -9.13
N ILE A 107 13.43 -7.14 -10.38
CA ILE A 107 14.71 -7.84 -10.67
C ILE A 107 15.89 -7.05 -10.11
N ARG A 108 15.92 -5.73 -10.31
CA ARG A 108 16.97 -4.86 -9.76
C ARG A 108 16.99 -4.92 -8.23
N TYR A 109 15.82 -4.92 -7.60
CA TYR A 109 15.71 -5.08 -6.16
C TYR A 109 16.18 -6.45 -5.68
N GLN A 110 15.80 -7.53 -6.38
CA GLN A 110 16.21 -8.89 -6.03
C GLN A 110 17.73 -9.05 -6.01
N ARG A 111 18.43 -8.47 -6.99
CA ARG A 111 19.90 -8.45 -7.02
C ARG A 111 20.50 -7.72 -5.81
N ALA A 112 19.99 -6.52 -5.52
CA ALA A 112 20.45 -5.73 -4.37
C ALA A 112 20.13 -6.41 -3.03
N ARG A 113 18.97 -7.06 -2.92
CA ARG A 113 18.53 -7.86 -1.78
C ARG A 113 19.47 -9.04 -1.52
N ASN A 114 19.77 -9.82 -2.55
CA ASN A 114 20.65 -10.97 -2.44
C ASN A 114 22.08 -10.54 -2.06
N SER A 115 22.58 -9.45 -2.65
CA SER A 115 23.88 -8.89 -2.29
C SER A 115 23.93 -8.43 -0.83
N LEU A 116 22.85 -7.89 -0.27
CA LEU A 116 22.79 -7.48 1.14
C LEU A 116 22.71 -8.68 2.10
N LEU A 117 21.97 -9.73 1.73
CA LEU A 117 21.78 -10.91 2.58
C LEU A 117 23.02 -11.81 2.60
N GLY A 118 23.75 -11.93 1.48
CA GLY A 118 24.76 -12.97 1.34
C GLY A 118 24.15 -14.34 1.58
N ASP A 119 24.71 -15.11 2.51
CA ASP A 119 24.25 -16.46 2.88
C ASP A 119 23.09 -16.45 3.90
N LYS A 120 22.64 -15.27 4.36
CA LYS A 120 21.56 -15.19 5.34
C LYS A 120 20.22 -15.55 4.71
N ASN A 121 19.55 -16.53 5.30
CA ASN A 121 18.18 -16.87 4.92
C ASN A 121 17.18 -15.86 5.50
N CYS A 122 16.36 -15.29 4.62
CA CYS A 122 15.21 -14.45 4.96
C CYS A 122 14.06 -14.76 4.00
N GLU A 123 12.92 -15.19 4.54
CA GLU A 123 11.75 -15.57 3.73
C GLU A 123 11.02 -14.36 3.12
N TRP A 124 11.18 -13.18 3.73
CA TRP A 124 10.46 -11.97 3.34
C TRP A 124 11.03 -11.35 2.08
N TYR A 125 10.17 -10.97 1.15
CA TYR A 125 10.58 -10.32 -0.09
C TYR A 125 11.17 -8.94 0.20
N PHE A 126 10.42 -8.09 0.91
CA PHE A 126 10.90 -6.77 1.34
C PHE A 126 11.60 -6.81 2.70
N ILE A 127 12.87 -6.39 2.74
CA ILE A 127 13.72 -6.42 3.93
C ILE A 127 14.20 -5.02 4.39
N SER A 128 14.58 -4.92 5.65
CA SER A 128 15.30 -3.76 6.20
C SER A 128 16.72 -3.66 5.62
N ASN A 129 17.40 -2.53 5.85
CA ASN A 129 18.84 -2.40 5.55
C ASN A 129 19.72 -3.35 6.37
N THR A 130 19.18 -3.98 7.41
CA THR A 130 19.88 -4.98 8.24
C THR A 130 19.57 -6.41 7.83
N GLY A 131 18.83 -6.63 6.74
CA GLY A 131 18.46 -7.97 6.26
C GLY A 131 17.29 -8.62 7.00
N LYS A 132 16.61 -7.88 7.89
CA LYS A 132 15.51 -8.37 8.73
C LYS A 132 14.15 -7.98 8.17
N TYR A 133 13.07 -8.46 8.82
CA TYR A 133 11.70 -8.08 8.50
C TYR A 133 11.50 -6.55 8.46
N LEU A 134 10.82 -6.07 7.43
CA LEU A 134 10.53 -4.65 7.26
C LEU A 134 9.40 -4.22 8.21
N LYS A 135 9.69 -3.36 9.19
CA LYS A 135 8.68 -2.87 10.15
C LYS A 135 7.78 -1.78 9.54
N LEU A 136 6.56 -1.63 10.08
CA LEU A 136 5.60 -0.60 9.65
C LEU A 136 6.18 0.81 9.78
N GLY A 137 6.88 1.08 10.88
CA GLY A 137 7.50 2.38 11.14
C GLY A 137 8.50 2.78 10.05
N ALA A 138 9.29 1.82 9.55
CA ALA A 138 10.22 2.07 8.45
C ALA A 138 9.47 2.48 7.17
N MET A 139 8.32 1.87 6.90
CA MET A 139 7.52 2.27 5.74
C MET A 139 6.85 3.62 5.94
N LYS A 140 6.33 3.93 7.13
CA LYS A 140 5.79 5.26 7.45
C LYS A 140 6.84 6.34 7.22
N HIS A 141 8.08 6.08 7.64
CA HIS A 141 9.19 7.01 7.40
C HIS A 141 9.50 7.21 5.91
N ILE A 142 9.36 6.18 5.06
CA ILE A 142 9.48 6.34 3.60
C ILE A 142 8.39 7.28 3.07
N ILE A 143 7.15 7.13 3.57
CA ILE A 143 6.03 7.98 3.19
C ILE A 143 6.23 9.43 3.65
N GLU A 144 6.69 9.65 4.87
CA GLU A 144 6.98 10.99 5.41
C GLU A 144 8.04 11.72 4.56
N LYS A 145 9.03 11.00 4.01
CA LYS A 145 10.00 11.61 3.09
C LYS A 145 9.35 12.18 1.83
N LEU A 146 8.23 11.60 1.38
CA LEU A 146 7.50 12.09 0.22
C LEU A 146 6.76 13.41 0.49
N TYR A 147 6.60 13.84 1.75
CA TYR A 147 6.03 15.16 2.06
C TYR A 147 6.85 16.31 1.46
N LYS A 148 8.15 16.09 1.19
CA LYS A 148 9.02 17.04 0.48
C LYS A 148 8.57 17.35 -0.95
N LEU A 149 7.74 16.49 -1.56
CA LEU A 149 7.26 16.67 -2.92
C LEU A 149 6.11 17.68 -3.04
N ASN A 150 5.55 18.16 -1.92
CA ASN A 150 4.42 19.11 -1.89
C ASN A 150 3.29 18.74 -2.85
N LEU A 151 2.89 17.47 -2.81
CA LEU A 151 1.85 16.92 -3.69
C LEU A 151 0.46 17.48 -3.32
N PRO A 152 -0.46 17.59 -4.28
CA PRO A 152 -1.83 18.07 -4.03
C PRO A 152 -2.62 17.15 -3.08
N VAL A 153 -2.19 15.90 -2.95
CA VAL A 153 -2.77 14.89 -2.04
C VAL A 153 -1.65 14.30 -1.20
N GLN A 154 -1.82 14.33 0.13
CA GLN A 154 -0.81 13.83 1.05
C GLN A 154 -0.50 12.34 0.79
N PRO A 155 0.76 11.95 0.59
CA PRO A 155 1.14 10.57 0.37
C PRO A 155 0.80 9.75 1.61
N THR A 156 -0.08 8.77 1.44
CA THR A 156 -0.41 7.77 2.47
C THR A 156 -0.70 6.44 1.79
N PHE A 157 -0.50 5.32 2.49
CA PHE A 157 -0.84 4.00 1.96
C PHE A 157 -2.31 3.90 1.50
N HIS A 158 -3.21 4.58 2.21
CA HIS A 158 -4.62 4.61 1.87
C HIS A 158 -4.85 5.38 0.57
N ASN A 159 -4.21 6.54 0.39
CA ASN A 159 -4.39 7.37 -0.82
C ASN A 159 -3.82 6.70 -2.08
N PHE A 160 -2.70 5.97 -1.99
CA PHE A 160 -2.20 5.19 -3.13
C PHE A 160 -3.17 4.09 -3.55
N ARG A 161 -3.76 3.39 -2.58
CA ARG A 161 -4.79 2.38 -2.86
C ARG A 161 -6.04 3.00 -3.50
N ARG A 162 -6.46 4.19 -3.05
CA ARG A 162 -7.60 4.90 -3.65
C ARG A 162 -7.32 5.29 -5.10
N PHE A 163 -6.11 5.77 -5.39
CA PHE A 163 -5.69 6.07 -6.76
C PHE A 163 -5.77 4.85 -7.66
N TYR A 164 -5.26 3.69 -7.21
CA TYR A 164 -5.37 2.44 -7.96
C TYR A 164 -6.82 2.08 -8.29
N ALA A 165 -7.72 2.17 -7.31
CA ALA A 165 -9.15 1.86 -7.49
C ALA A 165 -9.89 2.82 -8.43
N GLN A 166 -9.31 3.98 -8.78
CA GLN A 166 -9.88 4.90 -9.77
C GLN A 166 -9.34 4.69 -11.18
N GLN A 167 -8.21 4.00 -11.33
CA GLN A 167 -7.63 3.69 -12.65
C GLN A 167 -8.15 2.39 -13.25
N MET A 168 -8.80 1.54 -12.44
CA MET A 168 -9.50 0.31 -12.88
C MET A 168 -10.95 0.62 -13.27
#